data_AF-A0A6B8QW36-F1
#
_entry.id   AF-A0A6B8QW36-F1
#
_cell.length_a   1.000
_cell.length_b   1.000
_cell.length_c   1.000
_cell.angle_alpha   90.00
_cell.angle_beta   90.00
_cell.angle_gamma   90.00
#
_symmetry.space_group_name_H-M   'P 1'
#
loop_
_entity.id
_entity.type
_entity.pdbx_description
1 polymer ?
#
loop_
_entity_poly.entity_id
_entity_poly.type
_entity_poly.pdbx_seq_one_letter_code
_entity_poly.pdbx_strand_id
1 'polypeptide(L)'
;MIHAYSRADALADGQLIDVSEQAATVHGGVTGFKVPVAMTIGAWHSLVAWDADAKPHGAQLSEEQRLKDALLVALESAARDHGSSYVEFIVDVLEPAESGLVVEPKHVVMTIGPGDNHEPVITIMLPEED
;
A
#
# COMPACT_ATOMS: atom_id res chain seq x y z
N MET A 1 -10.06 32.05 0.80
CA MET A 1 -10.62 30.74 1.17
C MET A 1 -9.53 29.73 0.92
N ILE A 2 -8.99 29.09 1.97
CA ILE A 2 -8.04 27.99 1.82
C ILE A 2 -8.91 26.74 1.76
N HIS A 3 -9.07 26.16 0.57
CA HIS A 3 -9.63 24.82 0.46
C HIS A 3 -8.55 23.88 1.01
N ALA A 4 -8.76 23.28 2.17
CA ALA A 4 -7.88 22.23 2.63
C ALA A 4 -8.10 21.04 1.68
N TYR A 5 -7.02 20.52 1.11
CA TYR A 5 -7.08 19.31 0.28
C TYR A 5 -7.40 18.13 1.20
N SER A 6 -8.59 17.54 1.03
CA SER A 6 -9.10 16.48 1.90
C SER A 6 -8.66 15.09 1.43
N ARG A 7 -8.82 14.08 2.28
CA ARG A 7 -8.58 12.68 1.87
C ARG A 7 -9.55 12.27 0.77
N ALA A 8 -10.81 12.71 0.86
CA ALA A 8 -11.81 12.48 -0.16
C ALA A 8 -11.42 13.10 -1.51
N ASP A 9 -10.83 14.29 -1.51
CA ASP A 9 -10.30 14.91 -2.74
C ASP A 9 -9.15 14.06 -3.31
N ALA A 10 -8.20 13.62 -2.46
CA ALA A 10 -7.09 12.78 -2.89
C ALA A 10 -7.53 11.43 -3.47
N LEU A 11 -8.58 10.82 -2.92
CA LEU A 11 -9.19 9.61 -3.47
C LEU A 11 -9.91 9.88 -4.80
N ALA A 12 -10.65 10.99 -4.89
CA ALA A 12 -11.36 11.37 -6.11
C ALA A 12 -10.42 11.71 -7.27
N ASP A 13 -9.29 12.34 -6.97
CA ASP A 13 -8.25 12.71 -7.94
C ASP A 13 -7.30 11.53 -8.27
N GLY A 14 -7.47 10.38 -7.61
CA GLY A 14 -6.62 9.20 -7.80
C GLY A 14 -5.21 9.33 -7.22
N GLN A 15 -4.94 10.34 -6.38
CA GLN A 15 -3.68 10.46 -5.64
C GLN A 15 -3.60 9.43 -4.51
N LEU A 16 -4.75 9.03 -3.97
CA LEU A 16 -4.91 7.89 -3.09
C LEU A 16 -5.75 6.81 -3.78
N ILE A 17 -5.37 5.55 -3.57
CA ILE A 17 -6.09 4.37 -4.03
C ILE A 17 -6.65 3.66 -2.80
N ASP A 18 -7.97 3.58 -2.72
CA ASP A 18 -8.66 2.87 -1.64
C ASP A 18 -8.41 1.35 -1.77
N VAL A 19 -7.85 0.77 -0.72
CA VAL A 19 -7.58 -0.68 -0.61
C VAL A 19 -8.24 -1.26 0.64
N SER A 20 -9.23 -0.57 1.22
CA SER A 20 -9.84 -0.92 2.49
C SER A 20 -10.50 -2.31 2.47
N GLU A 21 -11.12 -2.69 1.37
CA GLU A 21 -11.75 -4.01 1.22
C GLU A 21 -10.72 -5.14 1.30
N GLN A 22 -9.60 -4.99 0.57
CA GLN A 22 -8.51 -5.96 0.54
C GLN A 22 -7.73 -5.96 1.86
N ALA A 23 -7.59 -4.79 2.49
CA ALA A 23 -6.93 -4.64 3.78
C ALA A 23 -7.73 -5.24 4.94
N ALA A 24 -9.06 -5.29 4.85
CA ALA A 24 -9.92 -5.85 5.89
C ALA A 24 -9.83 -7.38 5.99
N THR A 25 -9.51 -8.06 4.88
CA THR A 25 -9.37 -9.53 4.84
C THR A 25 -8.04 -9.92 4.19
N VAL A 26 -7.07 -10.31 5.01
CA VAL A 26 -5.77 -10.79 4.53
C VAL A 26 -5.80 -12.32 4.48
N HIS A 27 -5.08 -12.91 3.50
CA HIS A 27 -4.93 -14.36 3.19
C HIS A 27 -5.70 -15.37 4.06
N GLY A 28 -6.55 -16.19 3.44
CA GLY A 28 -7.17 -17.35 4.10
C GLY A 28 -8.26 -17.04 5.14
N GLY A 29 -8.78 -15.80 5.17
CA GLY A 29 -9.89 -15.40 6.05
C GLY A 29 -9.45 -14.83 7.40
N VAL A 30 -8.18 -14.42 7.53
CA VAL A 30 -7.68 -13.74 8.73
C VAL A 30 -8.16 -12.27 8.71
N THR A 31 -8.65 -11.78 9.85
CA THR A 31 -9.02 -10.37 10.01
C THR A 31 -7.79 -9.49 9.83
N GLY A 32 -7.85 -8.57 8.86
CA GLY A 32 -6.79 -7.61 8.60
C GLY A 32 -6.97 -6.29 9.36
N PHE A 33 -6.70 -5.18 8.68
CA PHE A 33 -6.87 -3.84 9.23
C PHE A 33 -8.33 -3.57 9.59
N LYS A 34 -8.54 -2.84 10.68
CA LYS A 34 -9.88 -2.49 11.21
C LYS A 34 -10.33 -1.08 10.85
N VAL A 35 -9.48 -0.34 10.14
CA VAL A 35 -9.68 1.05 9.75
C VAL A 35 -9.47 1.17 8.24
N PRO A 36 -10.06 2.18 7.57
CA PRO A 36 -9.84 2.40 6.15
C PRO A 36 -8.35 2.53 5.81
N VAL A 37 -7.92 1.91 4.72
CA VAL A 37 -6.54 1.91 4.25
C VAL A 37 -6.51 2.41 2.82
N ALA A 38 -5.62 3.35 2.52
CA ALA A 38 -5.31 3.75 1.15
C ALA A 38 -3.81 3.68 0.90
N MET A 39 -3.43 3.52 -0.36
CA MET A 39 -2.06 3.68 -0.82
C MET A 39 -1.94 4.99 -1.61
N THR A 40 -0.81 5.68 -1.54
CA THR A 40 -0.49 6.70 -2.55
C THR A 40 -0.36 6.06 -3.93
N ILE A 41 -0.60 6.86 -4.97
CA ILE A 41 -0.36 6.41 -6.34
C ILE A 41 1.10 5.97 -6.55
N GLY A 42 2.07 6.63 -5.91
CA GLY A 42 3.48 6.26 -5.92
C GLY A 42 3.74 4.87 -5.33
N ALA A 43 3.24 4.61 -4.11
CA ALA A 43 3.36 3.30 -3.49
C ALA A 43 2.62 2.21 -4.26
N TRP A 44 1.45 2.51 -4.84
CA TRP A 44 0.74 1.55 -5.69
C TRP A 44 1.56 1.15 -6.91
N HIS A 45 2.16 2.11 -7.62
CA HIS A 45 3.03 1.80 -8.76
C HIS A 45 4.30 1.07 -8.35
N SER A 46 4.88 1.40 -7.20
CA SER A 46 6.12 0.76 -6.74
C SER A 46 5.91 -0.67 -6.23
N LEU A 47 4.72 -1.03 -5.74
CA LEU A 47 4.50 -2.29 -5.03
C LEU A 47 3.50 -3.22 -5.74
N VAL A 48 2.50 -2.65 -6.40
CA VAL A 48 1.31 -3.39 -6.85
C VAL A 48 1.21 -3.42 -8.36
N ALA A 49 1.20 -2.25 -9.01
CA ALA A 49 0.98 -2.15 -10.44
C ALA A 49 2.07 -2.89 -11.22
N TRP A 50 1.67 -3.57 -12.29
CA TRP A 50 2.63 -3.92 -13.33
C TRP A 50 2.83 -2.72 -14.26
N ASP A 51 4.07 -2.48 -14.66
CA ASP A 51 4.30 -1.65 -15.84
C ASP A 51 3.65 -2.36 -17.05
N ALA A 52 2.75 -1.64 -17.72
CA ALA A 52 1.96 -2.15 -18.85
C ALA A 52 2.84 -2.63 -20.00
N ASP A 53 4.03 -2.05 -20.17
CA ASP A 53 4.98 -2.38 -21.23
C ASP A 53 6.00 -3.43 -20.81
N ALA A 54 6.17 -3.66 -19.50
CA ALA A 54 7.17 -4.59 -18.95
C ALA A 54 6.58 -5.87 -18.37
N LYS A 55 5.24 -6.02 -18.33
CA LYS A 55 4.60 -7.24 -17.80
C LYS A 55 5.16 -8.46 -18.53
N PRO A 56 5.97 -9.30 -17.86
CA PRO A 56 6.58 -10.44 -18.52
C PRO A 56 5.50 -11.36 -19.05
N HIS A 57 5.70 -11.92 -20.24
CA HIS A 57 4.91 -13.09 -20.65
C HIS A 57 5.08 -14.16 -19.56
N GLY A 58 4.03 -14.39 -18.76
CA GLY A 58 4.08 -15.30 -17.62
C GLY A 58 4.42 -14.67 -16.27
N ALA A 59 4.23 -13.36 -16.06
CA ALA A 59 4.18 -12.80 -14.70
C ALA A 59 3.15 -13.61 -13.87
N GLN A 60 3.65 -14.49 -13.01
CA GLN A 60 2.81 -15.49 -12.34
C GLN A 60 1.94 -14.88 -11.23
N LEU A 61 2.26 -13.65 -10.81
CA LEU A 61 1.61 -12.95 -9.72
C LEU A 61 0.74 -11.81 -10.26
N SER A 62 -0.57 -11.88 -9.99
CA SER A 62 -1.50 -10.79 -10.29
C SER A 62 -1.22 -9.58 -9.38
N GLU A 63 -1.69 -8.40 -9.79
CA GLU A 63 -1.68 -7.20 -8.95
C GLU A 63 -2.44 -7.45 -7.63
N GLU A 64 -3.52 -8.23 -7.67
CA GLU A 64 -4.24 -8.68 -6.48
C GLU A 64 -3.33 -9.45 -5.51
N GLN A 65 -2.46 -10.32 -6.02
CA GLN A 65 -1.55 -11.08 -5.17
C GLN A 65 -0.44 -10.20 -4.61
N ARG A 66 0.14 -9.31 -5.43
CA ARG A 66 1.12 -8.30 -4.97
C ARG A 66 0.54 -7.40 -3.87
N LEU A 67 -0.70 -6.93 -4.05
CA LEU A 67 -1.40 -6.13 -3.04
C LEU A 67 -1.58 -6.91 -1.73
N LYS A 68 -2.01 -8.18 -1.81
CA LYS A 68 -2.15 -9.03 -0.61
C LYS A 68 -0.82 -9.22 0.12
N ASP A 69 0.27 -9.41 -0.61
CA ASP A 69 1.59 -9.60 -0.02
C ASP A 69 2.09 -8.30 0.66
N ALA A 70 1.92 -7.14 0.00
CA ALA A 70 2.23 -5.83 0.59
C ALA A 70 1.39 -5.54 1.86
N LEU A 71 0.08 -5.82 1.82
CA LEU A 71 -0.81 -5.64 2.97
C LEU A 71 -0.50 -6.59 4.13
N LEU A 72 -0.06 -7.82 3.84
CA LEU A 72 0.37 -8.77 4.87
C LEU A 72 1.61 -8.25 5.60
N VAL A 73 2.64 -7.81 4.86
CA VAL A 73 3.87 -7.26 5.45
C VAL A 73 3.58 -5.99 6.25
N ALA A 74 2.70 -5.11 5.75
CA ALA A 74 2.25 -3.93 6.48
C ALA A 74 1.57 -4.33 7.80
N LEU A 75 0.62 -5.28 7.76
CA LEU A 75 -0.08 -5.75 8.96
C LEU A 75 0.87 -6.33 10.00
N GLU A 76 1.81 -7.17 9.58
CA GLU A 76 2.85 -7.74 10.45
C GLU A 76 3.77 -6.67 11.06
N SER A 77 4.02 -5.59 10.32
CA SER A 77 4.85 -4.48 10.80
C SER A 77 4.10 -3.62 11.81
N ALA A 78 2.82 -3.31 11.59
CA ALA A 78 1.95 -2.65 12.57
C ALA A 78 1.81 -3.47 13.86
N ALA A 79 1.76 -4.80 13.75
CA ALA A 79 1.68 -5.69 14.90
C ALA A 79 2.98 -5.74 15.71
N ARG A 80 4.14 -5.41 15.11
CA ARG A 80 5.42 -5.36 15.82
C ARG A 80 5.66 -4.01 16.50
N ASP A 81 5.20 -2.92 15.90
CA ASP A 81 5.39 -1.55 16.40
C ASP A 81 4.09 -0.98 17.00
N HIS A 82 3.63 -1.62 18.08
CA HIS A 82 2.39 -1.23 18.75
C HIS A 82 2.47 0.18 19.35
N GLY A 83 1.55 1.04 18.94
CA GLY A 83 1.37 2.38 19.51
C GLY A 83 2.13 3.49 18.75
N SER A 84 2.86 3.14 17.70
CA SER A 84 3.40 4.14 16.76
C SER A 84 2.33 4.60 15.77
N SER A 85 2.34 5.90 15.46
CA SER A 85 1.51 6.48 14.39
C SER A 85 2.19 6.43 13.02
N TYR A 86 3.45 5.99 12.97
CA TYR A 86 4.32 5.96 11.80
C TYR A 86 5.18 4.70 11.87
N VAL A 87 5.07 3.81 10.88
CA VAL A 87 5.79 2.53 10.86
C VAL A 87 6.49 2.36 9.53
N GLU A 88 7.80 2.14 9.57
CA GLU A 88 8.62 1.83 8.39
C GLU A 88 8.77 0.32 8.21
N PHE A 89 8.75 -0.14 6.97
CA PHE A 89 8.96 -1.54 6.63
C PHE A 89 9.48 -1.69 5.20
N ILE A 90 9.93 -2.91 4.87
CA ILE A 90 10.41 -3.27 3.55
C ILE A 90 9.46 -4.29 2.96
N VAL A 91 9.05 -4.08 1.71
CA VAL A 91 8.32 -5.06 0.90
C VAL A 91 9.24 -5.57 -0.19
N ASP A 92 9.48 -6.88 -0.22
CA ASP A 92 10.23 -7.53 -1.30
C ASP A 92 9.31 -7.73 -2.50
N VAL A 93 9.62 -7.06 -3.62
CA VAL A 93 8.80 -7.07 -4.82
C VAL A 93 9.52 -7.81 -5.94
N LEU A 94 8.82 -8.72 -6.64
CA LEU A 94 9.38 -9.38 -7.82
C LEU A 94 9.24 -8.49 -9.05
N GLU A 95 10.37 -8.10 -9.62
CA GLU A 95 10.46 -7.22 -10.80
C GLU A 95 11.11 -7.93 -12.01
N PRO A 96 10.73 -7.58 -13.25
CA PRO A 96 11.38 -8.09 -14.44
C PRO A 96 12.77 -7.49 -14.63
N ALA A 97 13.75 -8.33 -14.96
CA ALA A 97 15.08 -7.92 -15.39
C ALA A 97 15.50 -8.71 -16.64
N GLU A 98 16.59 -8.28 -17.29
CA GLU A 98 17.12 -8.92 -18.50
C GLU A 98 17.41 -10.43 -18.32
N SER A 99 17.81 -10.84 -17.12
CA SER A 99 18.13 -12.23 -16.77
C SER A 99 16.95 -13.03 -16.18
N GLY A 100 15.74 -12.46 -16.14
CA GLY A 100 14.56 -13.05 -15.49
C GLY A 100 14.04 -12.20 -14.34
N LEU A 101 13.25 -12.81 -13.44
CA LEU A 101 12.71 -12.09 -12.27
C LEU A 101 13.79 -11.88 -11.20
N VAL A 102 13.82 -10.69 -10.63
CA VAL A 102 14.65 -10.33 -9.47
C VAL A 102 13.78 -9.87 -8.32
N VAL A 103 14.24 -10.08 -7.09
CA VAL A 103 13.62 -9.50 -5.90
C VAL A 103 14.23 -8.11 -5.68
N GLU A 104 13.39 -7.09 -5.65
CA GLU A 104 13.75 -5.72 -5.34
C GLU A 104 13.10 -5.29 -4.02
N PRO A 105 13.88 -5.00 -2.97
CA PRO A 105 13.34 -4.49 -1.71
C PRO A 105 12.91 -3.03 -1.86
N LYS A 106 11.65 -2.74 -1.54
CA LYS A 106 11.08 -1.39 -1.55
C LYS A 106 10.87 -0.90 -0.12
N HIS A 107 11.38 0.28 0.18
CA HIS A 107 11.15 0.95 1.46
C HIS A 107 9.79 1.64 1.44
N VAL A 108 8.99 1.41 2.48
CA VAL A 108 7.61 1.88 2.55
C VAL A 108 7.31 2.32 3.98
N VAL A 109 6.41 3.29 4.11
CA VAL A 109 5.93 3.77 5.40
C VAL A 109 4.41 3.63 5.44
N MET A 110 3.87 3.42 6.63
CA MET A 110 2.44 3.63 6.86
C MET A 110 2.24 4.57 8.04
N THR A 111 1.24 5.43 7.90
CA THR A 111 0.82 6.35 8.95
C THR A 111 -0.62 6.11 9.32
N ILE A 112 -0.96 6.34 10.59
CA ILE A 112 -2.34 6.37 11.07
C ILE A 112 -2.66 7.77 11.64
N GLY A 113 -3.74 8.36 11.15
CA GLY A 113 -4.15 9.71 11.51
C GLY A 113 -5.64 9.95 11.32
N PRO A 114 -6.13 11.17 11.60
CA PRO A 114 -7.54 11.52 11.40
C PRO A 114 -7.88 11.65 9.90
N GLY A 115 -8.96 11.03 9.48
CA GLY A 115 -9.61 11.26 8.20
C GLY A 115 -10.52 12.49 8.23
N ASP A 116 -11.29 12.68 7.15
CA ASP A 116 -12.11 13.88 6.95
C ASP A 116 -13.22 14.04 8.00
N ASN A 117 -13.68 12.94 8.62
CA ASN A 117 -14.67 12.94 9.71
C ASN A 117 -14.05 12.61 11.08
N HIS A 118 -12.73 12.79 11.23
CA HIS A 118 -11.95 12.44 12.43
C HIS A 118 -11.90 10.95 12.79
N GLU A 119 -12.34 10.06 11.89
CA GLU A 119 -12.13 8.63 11.98
C GLU A 119 -10.64 8.29 11.77
N PRO A 120 -10.09 7.26 12.45
CA PRO A 120 -8.74 6.82 12.15
C PRO A 120 -8.68 6.24 10.74
N VAL A 121 -7.69 6.66 9.96
CA VAL A 121 -7.39 6.13 8.62
C VAL A 121 -5.90 5.83 8.51
N ILE A 122 -5.57 4.82 7.71
CA ILE A 122 -4.19 4.49 7.36
C ILE A 122 -3.88 4.93 5.93
N THR A 123 -2.68 5.44 5.74
CA THR A 123 -2.09 5.68 4.42
C THR A 123 -0.76 4.93 4.34
N ILE A 124 -0.58 4.13 3.29
CA ILE A 124 0.69 3.49 2.94
C ILE A 124 1.31 4.29 1.79
N MET A 125 2.57 4.68 1.94
CA MET A 125 3.25 5.57 1.00
C MET A 125 4.76 5.31 0.95
N LEU A 126 5.45 5.88 -0.03
CA LEU A 126 6.90 5.90 -0.05
C LEU A 126 7.42 6.92 0.98
N PRO A 127 8.61 6.70 1.60
CA PRO A 127 9.15 7.61 2.62
C PRO A 127 9.31 9.06 2.16
N GLU A 128 9.55 9.29 0.87
CA GLU A 128 9.69 10.61 0.27
C GLU A 128 8.37 11.35 0.02
N GLU A 129 7.23 10.70 0.26
CA GLU A 129 5.88 11.27 0.09
C GLU A 129 5.29 11.83 1.42
N ASP A 130 5.98 11.65 2.55
CA ASP A 130 5.61 12.19 3.88
C ASP A 130 5.93 13.70 4.03
#